data_AF-A0AAV3PIQ9-F1
#
_entry.id   AF-A0AAV3PIQ9-F1
#
_cell.length_a   1.000
_cell.length_b   1.000
_cell.length_c   1.000
_cell.angle_alpha   90.00
_cell.angle_beta   90.00
_cell.angle_gamma   90.00
#
_symmetry.space_group_name_H-M   'P 1'
#
loop_
_entity.id
_entity.type
_entity.pdbx_description
1 polymer ?
#
loop_
_entity_poly.entity_id
_entity_poly.type
_entity_poly.pdbx_seq_one_letter_code
_entity_poly.pdbx_strand_id
1 'polypeptide(L)' 'MIEGMRMDLQKSRYKNFDELYLYCYYVAGTVGLMSVPVMGIASESRATTETVYNAALALGIANQLTNILRDVGEE' A
#
# COMPACT_ATOMS: atom_id res chain seq x y z
N MET A 1 1.05 -7.11 -5.42
CA MET A 1 -0.37 -7.39 -5.71
C MET A 1 -0.73 -8.87 -5.64
N ILE A 2 -0.39 -9.71 -6.63
CA ILE A 2 -0.87 -11.11 -6.68
C ILE A 2 -0.53 -11.91 -5.42
N GLU A 3 0.68 -11.77 -4.88
CA GLU A 3 1.04 -12.46 -3.64
C GLU A 3 0.19 -12.01 -2.44
N GLY A 4 -0.15 -10.72 -2.36
CA GLY A 4 -1.07 -10.20 -1.34
C GLY A 4 -2.46 -10.83 -1.45
N MET A 5 -2.99 -10.96 -2.67
CA MET A 5 -4.28 -11.63 -2.90
C MET A 5 -4.23 -13.14 -2.56
N ARG A 6 -3.07 -13.79 -2.72
CA ARG A 6 -2.89 -15.18 -2.27
C ARG A 6 -2.85 -15.28 -0.74
N MET A 7 -2.27 -14.29 -0.06
CA MET A 7 -2.28 -14.21 1.40
C MET A 7 -3.71 -14.11 1.94
N ASP A 8 -4.60 -13.35 1.29
CA ASP A 8 -6.02 -13.27 1.67
C ASP A 8 -6.72 -14.64 1.71
N LEU A 9 -6.28 -15.58 0.86
CA LEU A 9 -6.86 -16.92 0.78
C LEU A 9 -6.28 -17.92 1.80
N GLN A 10 -5.08 -17.65 2.32
CA GLN A 10 -4.32 -18.64 3.09
C GLN A 10 -3.96 -18.20 4.51
N LYS A 11 -3.94 -16.90 4.78
CA LYS A 11 -3.42 -16.33 6.02
C LYS A 11 -4.52 -15.56 6.76
N SER A 12 -4.94 -16.09 7.91
CA SER A 12 -5.97 -15.47 8.75
C SER A 12 -5.42 -14.59 9.87
N ARG A 13 -4.12 -14.66 10.18
CA ARG A 13 -3.47 -13.81 11.19
C ARG A 13 -2.03 -13.44 10.81
N TYR A 14 -1.66 -12.22 11.18
CA TYR A 14 -0.31 -11.68 11.09
C TYR A 14 0.37 -11.76 12.45
N LYS A 15 1.57 -12.34 12.51
CA LYS A 15 2.26 -12.61 13.78
C LYS A 15 2.83 -11.34 14.41
N ASN A 16 3.26 -10.39 13.58
CA ASN A 16 3.90 -9.15 13.99
C ASN A 16 3.60 -8.05 12.98
N PHE A 17 4.04 -6.83 13.30
CA PHE A 17 3.81 -5.67 12.45
C PHE A 17 4.53 -5.79 11.10
N ASP A 18 5.73 -6.38 11.04
CA ASP A 18 6.47 -6.52 9.78
C ASP A 18 5.73 -7.42 8.77
N GLU A 19 5.12 -8.51 9.23
CA GLU A 19 4.27 -9.36 8.39
C GLU A 19 3.03 -8.60 7.88
N LEU A 20 2.39 -7.81 8.76
CA LEU A 20 1.26 -6.96 8.39
C LEU A 20 1.67 -5.88 7.40
N TYR A 21 2.82 -5.25 7.61
CA TYR A 21 3.37 -4.21 6.75
C TYR A 21 3.69 -4.77 5.36
N LEU A 22 4.28 -5.97 5.29
CA LEU A 22 4.53 -6.66 4.04
C LEU A 22 3.23 -6.98 3.28
N TYR A 23 2.18 -7.37 4.00
CA TYR A 23 0.86 -7.53 3.41
C TYR A 23 0.34 -6.21 2.83
N CYS A 24 0.34 -5.12 3.61
CA CYS A 24 -0.09 -3.79 3.17
C CYS A 24 0.72 -3.32 1.95
N TYR A 25 2.03 -3.59 1.91
CA TYR A 25 2.87 -3.37 0.73
C TYR A 25 2.30 -4.09 -0.49
N TYR A 26 2.00 -5.39 -0.38
CA TYR A 26 1.50 -6.16 -1.51
C TYR A 26 0.11 -5.76 -1.98
N VAL A 27 -0.84 -5.45 -1.08
CA VAL A 27 -2.23 -5.19 -1.47
C VAL A 27 -2.52 -3.74 -1.81
N ALA A 28 -1.83 -2.78 -1.17
CA ALA A 28 -2.11 -1.35 -1.34
C ALA A 28 -0.88 -0.53 -1.74
N GLY A 29 0.30 -0.85 -1.19
CA GLY A 29 1.55 -0.20 -1.59
C GLY A 29 1.85 -0.35 -3.08
N THR A 30 1.70 -1.56 -3.62
CA THR A 30 1.87 -1.80 -5.07
C THR A 30 0.81 -1.08 -5.92
N VAL A 31 -0.41 -0.86 -5.39
CA VAL A 31 -1.44 -0.06 -6.08
C VAL A 31 -1.01 1.41 -6.14
N GLY A 32 -0.45 1.95 -5.05
CA GLY A 32 0.15 3.29 -5.04
C GLY A 32 1.27 3.44 -6.08
N LEU A 33 2.16 2.45 -6.20
CA LEU A 33 3.22 2.48 -7.21
C LEU A 33 2.66 2.44 -8.65
N MET A 34 1.65 1.61 -8.91
CA MET A 34 1.02 1.48 -10.23
C MET A 34 0.18 2.71 -10.62
N SER A 35 -0.30 3.50 -9.64
CA SER A 35 -1.08 4.70 -9.93
C SER A 35 -0.22 5.87 -10.41
N VAL A 36 1.05 5.96 -10.01
CA VAL A 36 1.97 7.03 -10.42
C VAL A 36 2.07 7.19 -11.94
N PRO A 37 2.34 6.15 -12.76
CA PRO A 37 2.40 6.30 -14.21
C PRO A 37 1.04 6.58 -14.85
N VAL A 38 -0.07 6.22 -14.19
CA VAL A 38 -1.44 6.52 -14.68
C VAL A 38 -1.77 7.99 -14.47
N MET A 39 -1.45 8.54 -13.30
CA MET A 39 -1.68 9.96 -12.99
C MET A 39 -0.64 10.87 -13.65
N GLY A 40 0.57 10.37 -13.85
CA GLY A 40 1.72 11.16 -14.30
C GLY A 40 2.29 12.04 -13.20
N ILE A 41 3.43 12.67 -13.50
CA ILE A 41 4.06 13.68 -12.65
C ILE A 41 3.99 15.01 -13.40
N ALA A 42 3.41 16.03 -12.76
CA ALA A 42 3.26 17.35 -13.37
C ALA A 42 4.63 17.95 -13.76
N SER A 43 4.71 18.59 -14.92
CA SER A 43 5.93 19.18 -15.47
C SER A 43 6.54 20.26 -14.57
N GLU A 44 5.71 20.98 -13.83
CA GLU A 44 6.08 22.01 -12.86
C GLU A 44 6.42 21.46 -11.46
N SER A 45 6.31 20.15 -11.26
CA SER A 45 6.63 19.50 -9.99
C SER A 45 8.09 19.73 -9.63
N ARG A 46 8.32 20.15 -8.38
CA ARG A 46 9.68 20.23 -7.80
C ARG A 46 10.15 18.90 -7.19
N ALA A 47 9.25 17.92 -7.11
CA ALA A 47 9.57 16.59 -6.58
C ALA A 47 10.27 15.75 -7.65
N THR A 48 11.25 14.96 -7.22
CA THR A 48 11.88 13.98 -8.10
C THR A 48 10.94 12.79 -8.32
N THR A 49 11.10 12.08 -9.44
CA THR A 49 10.36 10.84 -9.69
C THR A 49 10.47 9.86 -8.51
N GLU A 50 11.67 9.65 -7.99
CA GLU A 50 11.90 8.78 -6.83
C GLU A 50 11.06 9.21 -5.61
N THR A 51 11.07 10.49 -5.27
CA THR A 51 10.28 11.00 -4.13
C THR A 51 8.78 10.81 -4.32
N VAL A 52 8.27 10.92 -5.57
CA VAL A 52 6.86 10.68 -5.86
C VAL A 52 6.51 9.20 -5.68
N TYR A 53 7.33 8.28 -6.20
CA TYR A 53 7.09 6.85 -6.03
C TYR A 53 7.17 6.42 -4.55
N ASN A 54 8.14 6.95 -3.80
CA ASN A 54 8.24 6.70 -2.36
C ASN A 54 7.02 7.22 -1.59
N ALA A 55 6.53 8.42 -1.93
CA ALA A 55 5.33 8.98 -1.34
C ALA A 55 4.07 8.16 -1.70
N ALA A 56 3.94 7.72 -2.95
CA ALA A 56 2.81 6.91 -3.38
C ALA A 56 2.79 5.52 -2.70
N LEU A 57 3.97 4.92 -2.52
CA LEU A 57 4.12 3.68 -1.76
C LEU A 57 3.67 3.87 -0.30
N ALA A 58 4.20 4.90 0.36
CA ALA A 58 3.86 5.21 1.75
C ALA A 58 2.37 5.50 1.92
N LEU A 59 1.77 6.26 1.00
CA LEU A 59 0.34 6.57 1.00
C LEU A 59 -0.52 5.31 0.86
N GLY A 60 -0.18 4.40 -0.06
CA GLY A 60 -0.90 3.14 -0.23
C GLY A 60 -0.87 2.29 1.05
N ILE A 61 0.29 2.16 1.67
CA ILE A 61 0.45 1.41 2.92
C ILE A 61 -0.31 2.09 4.07
N ALA A 62 -0.21 3.41 4.20
CA ALA A 62 -0.89 4.17 5.24
C ALA A 62 -2.42 4.05 5.14
N ASN A 63 -2.98 4.14 3.93
CA ASN A 63 -4.41 3.95 3.70
C ASN A 63 -4.87 2.54 4.10
N GLN A 64 -4.11 1.49 3.78
CA GLN A 64 -4.48 0.13 4.15
C GLN A 64 -4.43 -0.09 5.67
N LEU A 65 -3.39 0.41 6.34
CA LEU A 65 -3.30 0.34 7.80
C LEU A 65 -4.46 1.10 8.45
N THR A 66 -4.83 2.26 7.90
CA THR A 66 -5.98 3.05 8.38
C THR A 66 -7.29 2.30 8.21
N ASN A 67 -7.52 1.67 7.05
CA ASN A 67 -8.71 0.84 6.83
C ASN A 67 -8.78 -0.31 7.83
N ILE A 68 -7.67 -1.04 8.01
CA ILE A 68 -7.61 -2.15 8.99
C ILE A 68 -7.96 -1.64 10.39
N LEU A 69 -7.40 -0.51 10.83
CA LEU A 69 -7.71 0.06 12.14
C LEU A 69 -9.17 0.50 12.27
N ARG A 70 -9.76 1.06 11.22
CA ARG A 70 -11.18 1.43 11.18
C ARG A 70 -12.08 0.19 11.34
N ASP A 71 -11.72 -0.89 10.65
CA ASP A 71 -12.59 -2.06 10.50
C ASP A 71 -12.49 -3.05 11.69
N VAL A 72 -11.51 -2.89 12.58
CA VAL A 72 -11.35 -3.69 13.83
C VAL A 72 -12.60 -3.70 14.72
N GLY A 73 -13.47 -2.70 14.63
CA GLY A 73 -14.73 -2.63 15.38
C GLY A 73 -15.98 -2.98 14.58
N GLU A 74 -15.86 -3.18 13.27
CA GLU A 74 -16.97 -3.51 12.36
C GLU A 74 -17.03 -5.01 12.01
N GLU A 75 -15.90 -5.72 12.13
CA GLU A 75 -15.77 -7.19 12.03
C GLU A 75 -15.72 -7.89 13.39
#